data_AF-A0AAN7HCV3-F1
#
_entry.id   AF-A0AAN7HCV3-F1
#
_cell.length_a   1.000
_cell.length_b   1.000
_cell.length_c   1.000
_cell.angle_alpha   90.00
_cell.angle_beta   90.00
_cell.angle_gamma   90.00
#
_symmetry.space_group_name_H-M   'P 1'
#
loop_
_entity.id
_entity.type
_entity.pdbx_description
1 polymer ?
#
loop_
_entity_poly.entity_id
_entity_poly.type
_entity_poly.pdbx_seq_one_letter_code
_entity_poly.pdbx_strand_id
1 'polypeptide(L)'
;MSESSHPSPVGHPARSMPPTTATTSSRESAAKWRSERARRAEASKSSESSLGAFDISNTGFRVVTPPRPLPLLSYSRDEACEFIRGLFGDKFERRAREIASQNGISVVEVSLQARVFRDDLSDSQPTILILVEEWTADSPGRCQTVVERLKKYIDVTVADEDDAGPIDISVELLAQDLLKEKFLSPLIKDATYPRLMEAWPRIKEGIFDILESFNTTVGHMTTIALFRLGFDEYGNNPNTVYVTVDYESPENGWPPVLDKMQTYVDGFGFDLHVHLEHNVVEHCAFNIIQSDLTEAERVDKRKDYNYGSTEPYTTRVCRSRHWRWLLPPPRRWKISQSHGREEWTKIALTCYHVVRPCLKGFTVAVQKIKIKGVWYDRGGMGDPQKDSDLWKADFNGLETTGTSARQRMEHPARAKHNFLVDKQYFGKVSFASGYMRRSKIGGRLDWALIYPISDDRVGGNALPSFRDWDQKTIYTPSMMPAVLEGNLKPQMGSIRDITGEHFLYKTGASTKCTIGTVDGIKPDCVIREEKYMPGRSEDDLKPPEYMVIGTQGYPFGLRGDSGAAVFDRFGRLTGLLFTGQQPQQSKKGYSLVTPIEDVFQDIKDKANGNILDIRVLEE
;
A
#
# COMPACT_ATOMS: atom_id res chain seq x y z
N MET A 1 44.33 35.03 17.00
CA MET A 1 45.67 35.60 16.77
C MET A 1 46.45 34.53 16.01
N SER A 2 46.32 34.47 14.67
CA SER A 2 47.21 35.13 13.68
C SER A 2 48.65 34.58 13.78
N GLU A 3 49.33 34.08 12.75
CA GLU A 3 49.22 34.33 11.31
C GLU A 3 50.07 33.30 10.52
N SER A 4 49.84 33.30 9.22
CA SER A 4 50.39 32.49 8.12
C SER A 4 51.86 32.75 7.77
N SER A 5 52.49 31.83 7.01
CA SER A 5 53.16 32.15 5.73
C SER A 5 53.86 30.94 5.06
N HIS A 6 53.50 30.69 3.80
CA HIS A 6 54.31 30.10 2.73
C HIS A 6 54.88 31.24 1.87
N PRO A 7 56.01 31.09 1.12
CA PRO A 7 55.95 30.54 -0.25
C PRO A 7 57.21 29.78 -0.77
N SER A 8 57.02 29.01 -1.85
CA SER A 8 58.03 28.35 -2.73
C SER A 8 58.86 29.35 -3.56
N PRO A 9 59.97 28.97 -4.26
CA PRO A 9 59.85 28.42 -5.64
C PRO A 9 61.01 27.52 -6.21
N VAL A 10 60.63 26.66 -7.18
CA VAL A 10 61.21 26.36 -8.52
C VAL A 10 62.66 25.82 -8.69
N GLY A 11 62.77 24.70 -9.45
CA GLY A 11 63.97 24.30 -10.21
C GLY A 11 63.75 23.06 -11.11
N HIS A 12 63.71 23.24 -12.44
CA HIS A 12 63.81 22.20 -13.48
C HIS A 12 65.27 21.72 -13.67
N PRO A 13 65.51 20.53 -14.28
CA PRO A 13 66.06 20.56 -15.64
C PRO A 13 65.57 19.43 -16.58
N ALA A 14 66.09 19.52 -17.81
CA ALA A 14 65.52 19.08 -19.07
C ALA A 14 65.84 17.64 -19.53
N ARG A 15 65.05 17.25 -20.54
CA ARG A 15 65.04 16.00 -21.31
C ARG A 15 66.27 15.78 -22.19
N SER A 16 66.64 14.52 -22.35
CA SER A 16 67.32 13.96 -23.53
C SER A 16 66.46 12.84 -24.14
N MET A 17 66.31 12.83 -25.46
CA MET A 17 65.83 11.72 -26.32
C MET A 17 67.06 11.00 -26.90
N PRO A 18 67.03 9.69 -27.27
CA PRO A 18 66.22 9.13 -28.40
C PRO A 18 65.90 7.60 -28.22
N PRO A 19 65.59 6.76 -29.25
CA PRO A 19 64.97 6.97 -30.57
C PRO A 19 63.70 6.09 -30.80
N THR A 20 63.09 6.36 -31.94
CA THR A 20 61.94 5.75 -32.62
C THR A 20 62.17 4.30 -33.07
N THR A 21 61.26 3.38 -32.70
CA THR A 21 60.94 2.17 -33.48
C THR A 21 59.44 1.93 -33.46
N ALA A 22 58.81 2.16 -34.61
CA ALA A 22 57.43 1.78 -34.88
C ALA A 22 57.37 0.36 -35.47
N THR A 23 56.15 -0.14 -35.59
CA THR A 23 55.69 -1.37 -36.30
C THR A 23 55.85 -2.71 -35.60
N THR A 24 54.86 -3.07 -34.76
CA THR A 24 54.16 -4.39 -34.80
C THR A 24 52.98 -4.56 -33.81
N SER A 25 52.66 -3.64 -32.90
CA SER A 25 51.62 -3.90 -31.86
C SER A 25 50.16 -3.53 -32.20
N SER A 26 49.87 -2.96 -33.38
CA SER A 26 48.50 -2.51 -33.71
C SER A 26 47.61 -3.59 -34.35
N ARG A 27 48.17 -4.70 -34.85
CA ARG A 27 47.39 -5.81 -35.42
C ARG A 27 47.00 -6.89 -34.40
N GLU A 28 47.79 -7.12 -33.36
CA GLU A 28 47.44 -8.06 -32.28
C GLU A 28 46.40 -7.47 -31.32
N SER A 29 46.42 -6.15 -31.11
CA SER A 29 45.43 -5.45 -30.27
C SER A 29 44.04 -5.40 -30.91
N ALA A 30 43.96 -5.38 -32.25
CA ALA A 30 42.68 -5.40 -32.99
C ALA A 30 42.09 -6.83 -33.12
N ALA A 31 42.93 -7.86 -33.16
CA ALA A 31 42.48 -9.26 -33.15
C ALA A 31 41.97 -9.69 -31.77
N LYS A 32 42.62 -9.24 -30.69
CA LYS A 32 42.18 -9.48 -29.31
C LYS A 32 40.85 -8.77 -28.98
N TRP A 33 40.63 -7.57 -29.52
CA TRP A 33 39.35 -6.84 -29.38
C TRP A 33 38.19 -7.46 -30.17
N ARG A 34 38.46 -8.12 -31.32
CA ARG A 34 37.43 -8.83 -32.10
C ARG A 34 37.07 -10.19 -31.51
N SER A 35 38.04 -10.88 -30.91
CA SER A 35 37.82 -12.13 -30.16
C SER A 35 36.99 -11.92 -28.89
N GLU A 36 37.17 -10.79 -28.18
CA GLU A 36 36.39 -10.47 -26.96
C GLU A 36 34.94 -10.06 -27.29
N ARG A 37 34.69 -9.45 -28.47
CA ARG A 37 33.32 -9.18 -28.96
C ARG A 37 32.61 -10.43 -29.47
N ALA A 38 33.33 -11.36 -30.10
CA ALA A 38 32.75 -12.64 -30.52
C ALA A 38 32.37 -13.52 -29.30
N ARG A 39 33.19 -13.53 -28.24
CA ARG A 39 32.89 -14.27 -27.00
C ARG A 39 31.78 -13.66 -26.13
N ARG A 40 31.48 -12.36 -26.29
CA ARG A 40 30.32 -11.70 -25.63
C ARG A 40 29.00 -11.88 -26.39
N ALA A 41 29.04 -12.34 -27.65
CA ALA A 41 27.83 -12.64 -28.43
C ALA A 41 27.40 -14.12 -28.35
N GLU A 42 28.25 -15.00 -27.81
CA GLU A 42 27.99 -16.43 -27.69
C GLU A 42 27.59 -16.91 -26.28
N ALA A 43 27.55 -16.01 -25.29
CA ALA A 43 26.95 -16.28 -23.98
C ALA A 43 25.44 -15.97 -23.91
N SER A 44 24.82 -15.59 -25.03
CA SER A 44 23.36 -15.35 -25.15
C SER A 44 22.60 -16.52 -25.80
N LYS A 45 23.21 -17.71 -25.89
CA LYS A 45 22.55 -18.93 -26.41
C LYS A 45 22.95 -20.18 -25.62
N SER A 46 22.67 -20.20 -24.31
CA SER A 46 22.30 -21.41 -23.59
C SER A 46 21.97 -21.09 -22.13
N SER A 47 20.82 -20.49 -21.92
CA SER A 47 19.95 -20.92 -20.83
C SER A 47 18.57 -20.86 -21.45
N GLU A 48 17.79 -21.92 -21.33
CA GLU A 48 16.35 -21.83 -21.57
C GLU A 48 15.86 -20.61 -20.80
N SER A 49 15.60 -19.53 -21.53
CA SER A 49 15.07 -18.31 -20.96
C SER A 49 13.69 -18.70 -20.45
N SER A 50 13.54 -18.75 -19.14
CA SER A 50 12.23 -18.69 -18.50
C SER A 50 11.63 -17.31 -18.82
N LEU A 51 11.17 -17.15 -20.06
CA LEU A 51 10.36 -16.05 -20.61
C LEU A 51 8.97 -15.97 -19.92
N GLY A 52 8.88 -16.34 -18.65
CA GLY A 52 7.67 -16.96 -18.11
C GLY A 52 6.93 -16.20 -17.02
N ALA A 53 7.55 -15.30 -16.26
CA ALA A 53 6.87 -14.83 -15.05
C ALA A 53 6.96 -13.35 -14.69
N PHE A 54 8.05 -12.66 -15.04
CA PHE A 54 8.24 -11.27 -14.60
C PHE A 54 9.11 -10.39 -15.48
N ASP A 55 9.13 -10.66 -16.78
CA ASP A 55 9.93 -9.86 -17.72
C ASP A 55 9.36 -8.44 -17.96
N ILE A 56 8.41 -7.99 -17.14
CA ILE A 56 7.66 -6.75 -17.29
C ILE A 56 7.92 -5.89 -16.03
N SER A 57 9.04 -5.19 -16.00
CA SER A 57 9.30 -4.16 -15.00
C SER A 57 8.53 -2.88 -15.36
N ASN A 58 7.97 -2.19 -14.36
CA ASN A 58 7.10 -1.03 -14.60
C ASN A 58 7.82 0.13 -15.34
N THR A 59 9.16 0.17 -15.27
CA THR A 59 10.00 1.23 -15.84
C THR A 59 10.57 0.92 -17.21
N GLY A 60 10.61 -0.36 -17.60
CA GLY A 60 11.15 -0.78 -18.89
C GLY A 60 10.15 -0.72 -20.04
N PHE A 61 8.84 -0.82 -19.74
CA PHE A 61 7.79 -1.16 -20.71
C PHE A 61 6.77 -0.03 -20.95
N ARG A 62 7.13 1.20 -20.58
CA ARG A 62 6.27 2.36 -20.65
C ARG A 62 7.05 3.61 -21.01
N VAL A 63 6.42 4.49 -21.78
CA VAL A 63 6.85 5.87 -21.97
C VAL A 63 5.64 6.79 -21.84
N VAL A 64 5.79 7.89 -21.10
CA VAL A 64 4.71 8.88 -20.90
C VAL A 64 5.23 10.30 -21.08
N THR A 65 4.43 11.19 -21.66
CA THR A 65 4.73 12.61 -21.79
C THR A 65 3.49 13.46 -21.48
N PRO A 66 3.58 14.41 -20.52
CA PRO A 66 4.72 14.67 -19.64
C PRO A 66 5.05 13.49 -18.70
N PRO A 67 6.28 13.37 -18.16
CA PRO A 67 6.64 12.31 -17.20
C PRO A 67 5.71 12.29 -15.98
N ARG A 68 5.18 11.13 -15.59
CA ARG A 68 4.25 10.99 -14.46
C ARG A 68 4.40 9.66 -13.70
N PRO A 69 4.31 9.69 -12.36
CA PRO A 69 4.38 8.50 -11.51
C PRO A 69 3.13 7.61 -11.67
N LEU A 70 3.37 6.31 -11.73
CA LEU A 70 2.43 5.26 -12.14
C LEU A 70 1.37 4.86 -11.11
N PRO A 71 0.10 5.15 -11.38
CA PRO A 71 -0.85 4.05 -11.30
C PRO A 71 -1.63 3.86 -12.60
N LEU A 72 -1.74 2.59 -12.99
CA LEU A 72 -2.27 2.13 -14.27
C LEU A 72 -3.80 2.08 -14.32
N LEU A 73 -4.49 2.79 -13.41
CA LEU A 73 -5.95 2.78 -13.36
C LEU A 73 -6.51 3.67 -14.47
N SER A 74 -7.29 3.04 -15.33
CA SER A 74 -8.00 3.69 -16.42
C SER A 74 -9.49 3.68 -16.18
N TYR A 75 -10.13 4.81 -16.45
CA TYR A 75 -11.58 4.90 -16.53
C TYR A 75 -11.98 5.27 -17.95
N SER A 76 -12.80 4.42 -18.57
CA SER A 76 -13.31 4.62 -19.93
C SER A 76 -14.44 5.64 -20.01
N ARG A 77 -14.99 6.07 -18.87
CA ARG A 77 -16.10 7.03 -18.77
C ARG A 77 -15.73 8.16 -17.83
N ASP A 78 -15.02 9.12 -18.38
CA ASP A 78 -14.69 10.38 -17.75
C ASP A 78 -15.16 11.53 -18.63
N GLU A 79 -15.66 12.59 -18.00
CA GLU A 79 -16.25 13.70 -18.74
C GLU A 79 -15.26 14.51 -19.56
N ALA A 80 -14.04 14.70 -19.06
CA ALA A 80 -13.05 15.43 -19.84
C ALA A 80 -12.71 14.64 -21.10
N CYS A 81 -12.66 13.31 -21.00
CA CYS A 81 -12.51 12.45 -22.17
C CYS A 81 -13.73 12.49 -23.12
N GLU A 82 -14.95 12.53 -22.60
CA GLU A 82 -16.16 12.69 -23.44
C GLU A 82 -16.21 14.05 -24.13
N PHE A 83 -15.84 15.13 -23.43
CA PHE A 83 -15.73 16.47 -23.99
C PHE A 83 -14.69 16.55 -25.11
N ILE A 84 -13.48 16.02 -24.87
CA ILE A 84 -12.41 15.95 -25.87
C ILE A 84 -12.86 15.13 -27.09
N ARG A 85 -13.55 14.00 -26.90
CA ARG A 85 -14.14 13.23 -28.01
C ARG A 85 -15.19 14.02 -28.78
N GLY A 86 -15.97 14.85 -28.10
CA GLY A 86 -16.96 15.73 -28.73
C GLY A 86 -16.32 16.79 -29.64
N LEU A 87 -15.21 17.38 -29.21
CA LEU A 87 -14.50 18.41 -29.98
C LEU A 87 -13.65 17.81 -31.11
N PHE A 88 -12.84 16.79 -30.81
CA PHE A 88 -11.79 16.33 -31.71
C PHE A 88 -12.10 14.99 -32.39
N GLY A 89 -13.22 14.34 -32.04
CA GLY A 89 -13.57 13.02 -32.56
C GLY A 89 -12.49 11.98 -32.27
N ASP A 90 -12.03 11.30 -33.32
CA ASP A 90 -10.97 10.28 -33.30
C ASP A 90 -9.61 10.79 -33.83
N LYS A 91 -9.46 12.11 -33.97
CA LYS A 91 -8.31 12.75 -34.64
C LYS A 91 -6.99 12.38 -33.96
N PHE A 92 -6.97 12.37 -32.64
CA PHE A 92 -5.77 12.04 -31.86
C PHE A 92 -5.45 10.55 -31.94
N GLU A 93 -6.45 9.67 -31.87
CA GLU A 93 -6.24 8.23 -32.00
C GLU A 93 -5.75 7.84 -33.41
N ARG A 94 -6.30 8.44 -34.47
CA ARG A 94 -5.80 8.24 -35.84
C ARG A 94 -4.36 8.70 -35.98
N ARG A 95 -4.05 9.91 -35.47
CA ARG A 95 -2.70 10.46 -35.55
C ARG A 95 -1.69 9.64 -34.75
N ALA A 96 -2.08 9.10 -33.60
CA ALA A 96 -1.26 8.20 -32.80
C ALA A 96 -0.85 6.95 -33.61
N ARG A 97 -1.81 6.31 -34.30
CA ARG A 97 -1.54 5.13 -35.14
C ARG A 97 -0.61 5.45 -36.31
N GLU A 98 -0.80 6.60 -36.95
CA GLU A 98 0.09 7.06 -38.04
C GLU A 98 1.53 7.26 -37.55
N ILE A 99 1.70 7.99 -36.44
CA ILE A 99 3.03 8.27 -35.89
C ILE A 99 3.68 6.96 -35.41
N ALA A 100 2.94 6.07 -34.75
CA ALA A 100 3.46 4.77 -34.32
C ALA A 100 3.92 3.91 -35.50
N SER A 101 3.11 3.83 -36.57
CA SER A 101 3.45 3.12 -37.80
C SER A 101 4.71 3.68 -38.47
N GLN A 102 4.86 5.00 -38.54
CA GLN A 102 6.07 5.67 -39.07
C GLN A 102 7.35 5.34 -38.28
N ASN A 103 7.21 4.95 -37.01
CA ASN A 103 8.32 4.58 -36.13
C ASN A 103 8.43 3.04 -35.96
N GLY A 104 7.72 2.25 -36.77
CA GLY A 104 7.79 0.79 -36.76
C GLY A 104 7.24 0.16 -35.46
N ILE A 105 6.24 0.78 -34.83
CA ILE A 105 5.60 0.28 -33.62
C ILE A 105 4.25 -0.36 -33.98
N SER A 106 4.08 -1.65 -33.65
CA SER A 106 2.78 -2.35 -33.76
C SER A 106 1.88 -1.93 -32.60
N VAL A 107 0.73 -1.36 -32.94
CA VAL A 107 -0.23 -0.84 -31.97
C VAL A 107 -1.43 -1.77 -31.89
N VAL A 108 -1.69 -2.31 -30.71
CA VAL A 108 -2.86 -3.12 -30.38
C VAL A 108 -4.09 -2.22 -30.27
N GLU A 109 -3.98 -1.19 -29.43
CA GLU A 109 -5.07 -0.29 -29.12
C GLU A 109 -4.58 1.15 -29.02
N VAL A 110 -5.38 2.10 -29.50
CA VAL A 110 -5.27 3.49 -29.09
C VAL A 110 -6.63 3.92 -28.56
N SER A 111 -6.64 4.52 -27.38
CA SER A 111 -7.86 5.06 -26.82
C SER A 111 -7.58 6.27 -25.93
N LEU A 112 -8.45 7.28 -26.02
CA LEU A 112 -8.51 8.34 -25.02
C LEU A 112 -9.16 7.79 -23.73
N GLN A 113 -8.40 7.80 -22.65
CA GLN A 113 -8.81 7.34 -21.32
C GLN A 113 -8.43 8.36 -20.25
N ALA A 114 -9.23 8.42 -19.19
CA ALA A 114 -8.83 9.14 -17.99
C ALA A 114 -7.90 8.24 -17.18
N ARG A 115 -6.66 8.70 -17.02
CA ARG A 115 -5.62 8.06 -16.20
C ARG A 115 -5.62 8.72 -14.85
N VAL A 116 -5.68 7.93 -13.79
CA VAL A 116 -6.01 8.44 -12.47
C VAL A 116 -4.94 8.07 -11.49
N PHE A 117 -4.44 9.07 -10.76
CA PHE A 117 -3.49 8.84 -9.68
C PHE A 117 -4.22 8.30 -8.44
N ARG A 118 -3.95 7.04 -8.06
CA ARG A 118 -4.70 6.31 -7.02
C ARG A 118 -6.17 6.19 -7.44
N ASP A 119 -7.08 5.58 -6.68
CA ASP A 119 -8.51 5.53 -7.06
C ASP A 119 -9.20 6.94 -7.08
N ASP A 120 -8.46 8.02 -7.37
CA ASP A 120 -8.78 9.42 -7.15
C ASP A 120 -9.06 10.21 -8.44
N LEU A 121 -10.33 10.25 -8.87
CA LEU A 121 -10.74 10.92 -10.09
C LEU A 121 -10.43 12.44 -10.15
N SER A 122 -9.96 13.10 -9.09
CA SER A 122 -9.46 14.49 -9.16
C SER A 122 -8.12 14.62 -9.85
N ASP A 123 -7.30 13.57 -9.77
CA ASP A 123 -6.03 13.47 -10.49
C ASP A 123 -6.23 12.78 -11.85
N SER A 124 -7.49 12.74 -12.33
CA SER A 124 -7.78 12.22 -13.65
C SER A 124 -7.18 13.13 -14.70
N GLN A 125 -6.31 12.55 -15.50
CA GLN A 125 -5.71 13.20 -16.64
C GLN A 125 -6.23 12.54 -17.91
N PRO A 126 -6.88 13.31 -18.81
CA PRO A 126 -7.14 12.84 -20.15
C PRO A 126 -5.83 12.43 -20.82
N THR A 127 -5.75 11.17 -21.25
CA THR A 127 -4.53 10.59 -21.79
C THR A 127 -4.85 9.77 -23.02
N ILE A 128 -4.11 10.00 -24.10
CA ILE A 128 -4.10 9.09 -25.24
C ILE A 128 -3.21 7.90 -24.85
N LEU A 129 -3.86 6.78 -24.58
CA LEU A 129 -3.22 5.52 -24.25
C LEU A 129 -2.95 4.74 -25.53
N ILE A 130 -1.70 4.33 -25.72
CA ILE A 130 -1.23 3.52 -26.84
C ILE A 130 -0.73 2.20 -26.28
N LEU A 131 -1.45 1.11 -26.58
CA LEU A 131 -1.03 -0.24 -26.23
C LEU A 131 -0.22 -0.83 -27.37
N VAL A 132 1.00 -1.29 -27.06
CA VAL A 132 1.87 -1.94 -28.05
C VAL A 132 1.97 -3.44 -27.82
N GLU A 133 2.10 -4.16 -28.93
CA GLU A 133 2.08 -5.63 -28.95
C GLU A 133 3.40 -6.21 -28.44
N GLU A 134 4.51 -5.68 -28.94
CA GLU A 134 5.86 -6.12 -28.61
C GLU A 134 6.68 -4.98 -28.02
N TRP A 135 7.41 -5.30 -26.96
CA TRP A 135 8.40 -4.42 -26.38
C TRP A 135 9.79 -5.05 -26.48
N THR A 136 10.69 -4.33 -27.13
CA THR A 136 12.05 -4.77 -27.46
C THR A 136 13.05 -3.83 -26.81
N ALA A 137 14.33 -4.19 -26.78
CA ALA A 137 15.39 -3.32 -26.24
C ALA A 137 15.46 -1.94 -26.94
N ASP A 138 15.06 -1.87 -28.23
CA ASP A 138 15.00 -0.62 -29.00
C ASP A 138 13.65 0.12 -28.88
N SER A 139 12.67 -0.46 -28.18
CA SER A 139 11.35 0.14 -28.01
C SER A 139 11.39 1.47 -27.26
N PRO A 140 12.13 1.67 -26.15
CA PRO A 140 12.10 2.93 -25.39
C PRO A 140 12.40 4.18 -26.24
N GLY A 141 13.45 4.16 -27.07
CA GLY A 141 13.79 5.30 -27.92
C GLY A 141 12.75 5.61 -29.01
N ARG A 142 12.21 4.56 -29.64
CA ARG A 142 11.13 4.70 -30.64
C ARG A 142 9.84 5.18 -30.00
N CYS A 143 9.50 4.65 -28.82
CA CYS A 143 8.31 5.03 -28.07
C CYS A 143 8.40 6.47 -27.58
N GLN A 144 9.56 6.91 -27.08
CA GLN A 144 9.83 8.33 -26.74
C GLN A 144 9.54 9.25 -27.92
N THR A 145 10.05 8.90 -29.10
CA THR A 145 9.80 9.68 -30.33
C THR A 145 8.31 9.76 -30.66
N VAL A 146 7.56 8.67 -30.50
CA VAL A 146 6.11 8.65 -30.74
C VAL A 146 5.38 9.56 -29.75
N VAL A 147 5.63 9.42 -28.45
CA VAL A 147 4.89 10.18 -27.44
C VAL A 147 5.17 11.68 -27.54
N GLU A 148 6.41 12.09 -27.81
CA GLU A 148 6.79 13.50 -27.95
C GLU A 148 6.17 14.12 -29.21
N ARG A 149 6.24 13.43 -30.35
CA ARG A 149 5.66 13.91 -31.61
C ARG A 149 4.15 14.01 -31.51
N LEU A 150 3.50 13.05 -30.85
CA LEU A 150 2.06 13.08 -30.65
C LEU A 150 1.66 14.18 -29.67
N LYS A 151 2.37 14.35 -28.55
CA LYS A 151 2.09 15.42 -27.58
C LYS A 151 2.18 16.79 -28.26
N LYS A 152 3.24 17.04 -29.02
CA LYS A 152 3.41 18.29 -29.78
C LYS A 152 2.25 18.53 -30.75
N TYR A 153 1.78 17.49 -31.44
CA TYR A 153 0.63 17.61 -32.34
C TYR A 153 -0.67 17.94 -31.60
N ILE A 154 -0.91 17.28 -30.47
CA ILE A 154 -2.07 17.53 -29.63
C ILE A 154 -2.06 18.97 -29.12
N ASP A 155 -0.93 19.45 -28.60
CA ASP A 155 -0.82 20.80 -28.02
C ASP A 155 -1.09 21.89 -29.05
N VAL A 156 -0.59 21.74 -30.28
CA VAL A 156 -0.92 22.67 -31.38
C VAL A 156 -2.40 22.59 -31.73
N THR A 157 -2.94 21.37 -31.87
CA THR A 157 -4.34 21.18 -32.27
C THR A 157 -5.32 21.72 -31.23
N VAL A 158 -5.01 21.58 -29.94
CA VAL A 158 -5.84 22.10 -28.84
C VAL A 158 -5.72 23.61 -28.76
N ALA A 159 -4.53 24.18 -28.98
CA ALA A 159 -4.33 25.63 -28.98
C ALA A 159 -5.04 26.35 -30.14
N ASP A 160 -5.22 25.67 -31.27
CA ASP A 160 -5.93 26.19 -32.45
C ASP A 160 -7.46 26.10 -32.33
N GLU A 161 -7.99 25.47 -31.26
CA GLU A 161 -9.43 25.25 -31.06
C GLU A 161 -9.97 26.21 -30.00
N ASP A 162 -10.72 27.22 -30.44
CA ASP A 162 -11.22 28.31 -29.58
C ASP A 162 -12.10 27.80 -28.41
N ASP A 163 -12.86 26.72 -28.63
CA ASP A 163 -13.77 26.12 -27.65
C ASP A 163 -13.08 25.12 -26.68
N ALA A 164 -11.80 24.80 -26.89
CA ALA A 164 -11.11 23.79 -26.09
C ALA A 164 -10.71 24.29 -24.70
N GLY A 165 -10.40 25.58 -24.53
CA GLY A 165 -9.89 26.12 -23.27
C GLY A 165 -8.54 25.49 -22.86
N PRO A 166 -8.11 25.60 -21.58
CA PRO A 166 -6.81 25.11 -21.11
C PRO A 166 -6.85 23.59 -20.83
N ILE A 167 -7.05 22.78 -21.87
CA ILE A 167 -7.01 21.32 -21.76
C ILE A 167 -5.58 20.83 -21.99
N ASP A 168 -5.03 20.12 -21.00
CA ASP A 168 -3.81 19.33 -21.19
C ASP A 168 -4.19 17.86 -21.44
N ILE A 169 -3.64 17.26 -22.48
CA ILE A 169 -3.85 15.84 -22.80
C ILE A 169 -2.49 15.16 -22.77
N SER A 170 -2.33 14.17 -21.91
CA SER A 170 -1.09 13.39 -21.84
C SER A 170 -1.05 12.33 -22.94
N VAL A 171 0.15 11.86 -23.27
CA VAL A 171 0.35 10.71 -24.15
C VAL A 171 1.10 9.64 -23.38
N GLU A 172 0.55 8.44 -23.38
CA GLU A 172 1.13 7.30 -22.70
C GLU A 172 1.18 6.11 -23.66
N LEU A 173 2.35 5.50 -23.78
CA LEU A 173 2.58 4.29 -24.56
C LEU A 173 3.09 3.21 -23.62
N LEU A 174 2.41 2.06 -23.58
CA LEU A 174 2.76 0.95 -22.70
C LEU A 174 2.61 -0.40 -23.40
N ALA A 175 3.47 -1.35 -23.04
CA ALA A 175 3.30 -2.74 -23.46
C ALA A 175 1.98 -3.27 -22.90
N GLN A 176 1.16 -3.95 -23.72
CA GLN A 176 -0.09 -4.56 -23.26
C GLN A 176 0.09 -5.50 -22.05
N ASP A 177 1.30 -6.05 -21.95
CA ASP A 177 1.80 -6.87 -20.87
C ASP A 177 1.77 -6.19 -19.49
N LEU A 178 1.92 -4.86 -19.44
CA LEU A 178 1.70 -4.04 -18.24
C LEU A 178 0.21 -3.91 -17.88
N LEU A 179 -0.72 -4.57 -18.56
CA LEU A 179 -2.12 -4.62 -18.13
C LEU A 179 -2.52 -6.01 -17.61
N LYS A 180 -1.58 -6.97 -17.64
CA LYS A 180 -1.80 -8.31 -17.12
C LYS A 180 -2.01 -8.27 -15.61
N GLU A 181 -2.99 -9.04 -15.16
CA GLU A 181 -3.28 -9.20 -13.74
C GLU A 181 -2.14 -9.96 -13.06
N LYS A 182 -1.67 -9.42 -11.94
CA LYS A 182 -0.68 -10.10 -11.10
C LYS A 182 -1.37 -10.99 -10.06
N PHE A 183 -0.81 -12.17 -9.84
CA PHE A 183 -1.29 -13.16 -8.88
C PHE A 183 -0.30 -13.33 -7.73
N LEU A 184 -0.78 -13.01 -6.53
CA LEU A 184 -0.04 -13.11 -5.27
C LEU A 184 -0.31 -14.46 -4.58
N SER A 185 0.75 -15.16 -4.19
CA SER A 185 0.68 -16.39 -3.38
C SER A 185 1.79 -16.49 -2.34
N PRO A 186 1.62 -17.34 -1.29
CA PRO A 186 2.64 -17.59 -0.28
C PRO A 186 3.85 -18.33 -0.84
N LEU A 187 4.93 -18.43 -0.06
CA LEU A 187 6.14 -19.14 -0.49
C LEU A 187 5.90 -20.66 -0.43
N ILE A 188 6.54 -21.41 -1.34
CA ILE A 188 6.55 -22.88 -1.25
C ILE A 188 7.52 -23.28 -0.12
N LYS A 189 7.07 -24.12 0.80
CA LYS A 189 7.88 -24.65 1.92
C LYS A 189 8.66 -25.89 1.51
N ASP A 190 9.51 -25.74 0.50
CA ASP A 190 10.41 -26.80 0.04
C ASP A 190 11.70 -26.87 0.88
N ALA A 191 12.68 -27.65 0.41
CA ALA A 191 13.96 -27.83 1.09
C ALA A 191 14.82 -26.56 1.19
N THR A 192 14.57 -25.54 0.35
CA THR A 192 15.30 -24.26 0.35
C THR A 192 14.72 -23.27 1.34
N TYR A 193 13.42 -23.38 1.64
CA TYR A 193 12.67 -22.44 2.48
C TYR A 193 13.34 -22.13 3.83
N PRO A 194 13.83 -23.11 4.64
CA PRO A 194 14.47 -22.78 5.92
C PRO A 194 15.71 -21.89 5.76
N ARG A 195 16.54 -22.13 4.74
CA ARG A 195 17.75 -21.34 4.47
C ARG A 195 17.41 -19.95 3.94
N LEU A 196 16.35 -19.84 3.13
CA LEU A 196 15.83 -18.57 2.67
C LEU A 196 15.33 -17.73 3.85
N MET A 197 14.58 -18.33 4.78
CA MET A 197 14.09 -17.63 5.98
C MET A 197 15.22 -17.18 6.90
N GLU A 198 16.29 -17.96 7.02
CA GLU A 198 17.51 -17.57 7.76
C GLU A 198 18.24 -16.40 7.08
N ALA A 199 18.31 -16.39 5.75
CA ALA A 199 18.95 -15.32 4.97
C ALA A 199 18.10 -14.05 4.82
N TRP A 200 16.78 -14.16 4.95
CA TRP A 200 15.83 -13.07 4.65
C TRP A 200 16.14 -11.75 5.37
N PRO A 201 16.47 -11.71 6.68
CA PRO A 201 16.83 -10.45 7.34
C PRO A 201 17.99 -9.72 6.67
N ARG A 202 19.02 -10.45 6.22
CA ARG A 202 20.19 -9.89 5.54
C ARG A 202 19.89 -9.48 4.10
N ILE A 203 19.05 -10.24 3.39
CA ILE A 203 18.59 -9.86 2.05
C ILE A 203 17.83 -8.53 2.13
N LYS A 204 16.87 -8.44 3.05
CA LYS A 204 16.05 -7.26 3.26
C LYS A 204 16.88 -6.02 3.60
N GLU A 205 17.84 -6.14 4.52
CA GLU A 205 18.76 -5.05 4.88
C GLU A 205 19.62 -4.58 3.71
N GLY A 206 20.23 -5.50 2.96
CA GLY A 206 21.03 -5.09 1.80
C GLY A 206 20.22 -4.47 0.66
N ILE A 207 18.95 -4.87 0.49
CA ILE A 207 18.03 -4.19 -0.44
C ILE A 207 17.74 -2.76 0.02
N PHE A 208 17.49 -2.56 1.32
CA PHE A 208 17.31 -1.24 1.89
C PHE A 208 18.55 -0.35 1.67
N ASP A 209 19.75 -0.84 1.99
CA ASP A 209 21.02 -0.12 1.77
C ASP A 209 21.21 0.27 0.29
N ILE A 210 20.81 -0.61 -0.62
CA ILE A 210 20.84 -0.32 -2.05
C ILE A 210 19.90 0.84 -2.37
N LEU A 211 18.64 0.81 -1.93
CA LEU A 211 17.67 1.89 -2.16
C LEU A 211 18.17 3.23 -1.61
N GLU A 212 18.75 3.25 -0.42
CA GLU A 212 19.30 4.47 0.20
C GLU A 212 20.58 4.97 -0.49
N SER A 213 21.26 4.12 -1.29
CA SER A 213 22.46 4.51 -2.04
C SER A 213 22.20 5.26 -3.35
N PHE A 214 20.95 5.37 -3.80
CA PHE A 214 20.59 6.06 -5.04
C PHE A 214 19.71 7.28 -4.77
N ASN A 215 20.06 8.42 -5.37
CA ASN A 215 19.32 9.68 -5.24
C ASN A 215 17.83 9.58 -5.65
N THR A 216 17.47 8.62 -6.50
CA THR A 216 16.09 8.43 -6.96
C THR A 216 15.22 7.64 -6.00
N THR A 217 15.79 6.91 -5.05
CA THR A 217 15.05 6.02 -4.14
C THR A 217 15.32 6.28 -2.66
N VAL A 218 16.37 7.03 -2.33
CA VAL A 218 16.72 7.43 -0.96
C VAL A 218 15.54 8.08 -0.25
N GLY A 219 15.18 7.57 0.92
CA GLY A 219 14.07 8.08 1.74
C GLY A 219 12.66 7.73 1.24
N HIS A 220 12.52 7.14 0.04
CA HIS A 220 11.24 6.85 -0.60
C HIS A 220 10.72 5.42 -0.38
N MET A 221 11.50 4.53 0.24
CA MET A 221 11.07 3.16 0.51
C MET A 221 9.77 3.13 1.33
N THR A 222 8.78 2.39 0.83
CA THR A 222 7.50 2.17 1.50
C THR A 222 7.29 0.73 1.91
N THR A 223 7.82 -0.25 1.17
CA THR A 223 7.78 -1.67 1.56
C THR A 223 8.95 -2.48 0.99
N ILE A 224 9.46 -3.44 1.77
CA ILE A 224 10.26 -4.57 1.29
C ILE A 224 9.64 -5.87 1.83
N ALA A 225 9.15 -6.73 0.96
CA ALA A 225 8.44 -7.97 1.28
C ALA A 225 8.93 -9.15 0.44
N LEU A 226 8.54 -10.37 0.83
CA LEU A 226 8.89 -11.60 0.11
C LEU A 226 7.68 -12.52 0.00
N PHE A 227 7.28 -12.82 -1.23
CA PHE A 227 6.18 -13.72 -1.57
C PHE A 227 6.25 -14.12 -3.03
N ARG A 228 5.37 -15.00 -3.50
CA ARG A 228 5.30 -15.37 -4.91
C ARG A 228 4.40 -14.41 -5.65
N LEU A 229 4.90 -13.82 -6.72
CA LEU A 229 4.18 -12.86 -7.54
C LEU A 229 4.50 -13.14 -9.01
N GLY A 230 3.54 -12.90 -9.90
CA GLY A 230 3.71 -13.09 -11.34
C GLY A 230 2.36 -13.11 -12.04
N PHE A 231 2.31 -13.60 -13.27
CA PHE A 231 1.09 -13.59 -14.10
C PHE A 231 0.38 -14.94 -14.18
N ASP A 232 0.89 -15.98 -13.51
CA ASP A 232 0.25 -17.29 -13.46
C ASP A 232 -0.80 -17.34 -12.35
N GLU A 233 -2.07 -17.53 -12.73
CA GLU A 233 -3.20 -17.68 -11.80
C GLU A 233 -3.13 -18.94 -10.93
N TYR A 234 -2.47 -20.01 -11.42
CA TYR A 234 -2.30 -21.28 -10.71
C TYR A 234 -1.17 -21.22 -9.69
N GLY A 235 -0.48 -20.08 -9.61
CA GLY A 235 0.52 -19.84 -8.60
C GLY A 235 1.84 -20.54 -8.90
N ASN A 236 2.22 -20.81 -10.16
CA ASN A 236 3.61 -21.18 -10.50
C ASN A 236 4.52 -19.95 -10.64
N ASN A 237 4.22 -18.91 -9.87
CA ASN A 237 4.94 -17.65 -9.89
C ASN A 237 6.30 -17.77 -9.16
N PRO A 238 7.31 -16.98 -9.53
CA PRO A 238 8.62 -16.98 -8.89
C PRO A 238 8.54 -16.45 -7.45
N ASN A 239 9.55 -16.77 -6.65
CA ASN A 239 9.78 -16.08 -5.38
C ASN A 239 10.25 -14.66 -5.65
N THR A 240 9.52 -13.67 -5.16
CA THR A 240 9.74 -12.26 -5.49
C THR A 240 10.06 -11.44 -4.24
N VAL A 241 11.21 -10.77 -4.25
CA VAL A 241 11.51 -9.63 -3.38
C VAL A 241 10.71 -8.45 -3.92
N TYR A 242 9.57 -8.20 -3.29
CA TYR A 242 8.65 -7.14 -3.67
C TYR A 242 9.04 -5.86 -2.95
N VAL A 243 9.43 -4.85 -3.71
CA VAL A 243 9.90 -3.56 -3.23
C VAL A 243 8.95 -2.49 -3.72
N THR A 244 8.57 -1.58 -2.83
CA THR A 244 7.79 -0.41 -3.22
C THR A 244 8.41 0.86 -2.70
N VAL A 245 8.26 1.91 -3.50
CA VAL A 245 8.61 3.28 -3.14
C VAL A 245 7.37 4.16 -3.24
N ASP A 246 7.36 5.29 -2.54
CA ASP A 246 6.31 6.27 -2.70
C ASP A 246 6.34 6.89 -4.11
N TYR A 247 5.31 7.67 -4.42
CA TYR A 247 5.10 8.23 -5.75
C TYR A 247 5.93 9.50 -6.03
N GLU A 248 6.76 9.95 -5.08
CA GLU A 248 7.70 11.06 -5.26
C GLU A 248 9.05 10.57 -5.81
N SER A 249 9.33 9.26 -5.74
CA SER A 249 10.52 8.63 -6.34
C SER A 249 10.50 8.72 -7.87
N PRO A 250 11.52 9.29 -8.54
CA PRO A 250 11.53 9.37 -9.99
C PRO A 250 11.93 8.04 -10.67
N GLU A 251 10.99 7.49 -11.46
CA GLU A 251 11.12 6.19 -12.15
C GLU A 251 12.29 6.11 -13.14
N ASN A 252 12.69 7.25 -13.74
CA ASN A 252 13.75 7.30 -14.75
C ASN A 252 15.12 6.85 -14.23
N GLY A 253 15.35 6.88 -12.91
CA GLY A 253 16.57 6.39 -12.29
C GLY A 253 16.50 4.97 -11.76
N TRP A 254 15.37 4.27 -11.87
CA TRP A 254 15.20 2.93 -11.30
C TRP A 254 15.98 1.80 -11.98
N PRO A 255 16.22 1.80 -13.32
CA PRO A 255 16.93 0.69 -13.97
C PRO A 255 18.27 0.30 -13.30
N PRO A 256 19.20 1.23 -13.01
CA PRO A 256 20.44 0.88 -12.30
C PRO A 256 20.22 0.41 -10.85
N VAL A 257 19.11 0.82 -10.20
CA VAL A 257 18.74 0.35 -8.85
C VAL A 257 18.30 -1.11 -8.93
N LEU A 258 17.40 -1.43 -9.88
CA LEU A 258 16.91 -2.79 -10.13
C LEU A 258 18.07 -3.75 -10.45
N ASP A 259 18.98 -3.38 -11.34
CA ASP A 259 20.13 -4.21 -11.72
C ASP A 259 21.02 -4.54 -10.49
N LYS A 260 21.25 -3.54 -9.63
CA LYS A 260 22.06 -3.71 -8.41
C LYS A 260 21.35 -4.59 -7.39
N MET A 261 20.05 -4.41 -7.19
CA MET A 261 19.23 -5.25 -6.30
C MET A 261 19.18 -6.70 -6.81
N GLN A 262 18.96 -6.92 -8.10
CA GLN A 262 18.92 -8.25 -8.69
C GLN A 262 20.26 -8.96 -8.53
N THR A 263 21.37 -8.29 -8.88
CA THR A 263 22.72 -8.83 -8.69
C THR A 263 23.00 -9.20 -7.23
N TYR A 264 22.50 -8.40 -6.29
CA TYR A 264 22.66 -8.65 -4.86
C TYR A 264 21.90 -9.91 -4.41
N VAL A 265 20.63 -10.08 -4.82
CA VAL A 265 19.83 -11.26 -4.42
C VAL A 265 20.28 -12.53 -5.11
N ASP A 266 20.78 -12.44 -6.35
CA ASP A 266 21.34 -13.58 -7.10
C ASP A 266 22.53 -14.20 -6.35
N GLY A 267 23.31 -13.38 -5.64
CA GLY A 267 24.44 -13.82 -4.83
C GLY A 267 24.09 -14.79 -3.70
N PHE A 268 22.80 -14.93 -3.34
CA PHE A 268 22.33 -15.89 -2.34
C PHE A 268 21.92 -17.25 -2.91
N GLY A 269 21.71 -17.36 -4.23
CA GLY A 269 21.39 -18.62 -4.90
C GLY A 269 19.99 -19.20 -4.60
N PHE A 270 19.00 -18.35 -4.30
CA PHE A 270 17.63 -18.76 -4.00
C PHE A 270 16.63 -18.57 -5.16
N ASP A 271 17.12 -18.21 -6.36
CA ASP A 271 16.28 -17.92 -7.54
C ASP A 271 15.20 -16.86 -7.22
N LEU A 272 15.64 -15.73 -6.67
CA LEU A 272 14.77 -14.62 -6.28
C LEU A 272 14.68 -13.60 -7.41
N HIS A 273 13.46 -13.11 -7.65
CA HIS A 273 13.22 -12.00 -8.56
C HIS A 273 12.98 -10.71 -7.78
N VAL A 274 13.52 -9.59 -8.25
CA VAL A 274 13.23 -8.27 -7.66
C VAL A 274 12.13 -7.58 -8.46
N HIS A 275 11.09 -7.12 -7.77
CA HIS A 275 10.04 -6.29 -8.37
C HIS A 275 10.00 -4.93 -7.68
N LEU A 276 10.09 -3.84 -8.44
CA LEU A 276 9.99 -2.46 -7.94
C LEU A 276 8.77 -1.76 -8.55
N GLU A 277 7.92 -1.20 -7.71
CA GLU A 277 6.79 -0.37 -8.16
C GLU A 277 6.50 0.80 -7.20
N HIS A 278 5.71 1.76 -7.68
CA HIS A 278 5.12 2.76 -6.82
C HIS A 278 3.97 2.17 -6.02
N ASN A 279 4.06 2.25 -4.70
CA ASN A 279 2.95 1.83 -3.86
C ASN A 279 3.11 2.42 -2.46
N VAL A 280 2.01 2.56 -1.73
CA VAL A 280 2.02 3.02 -0.34
C VAL A 280 1.18 2.08 0.50
N VAL A 281 1.61 1.80 1.73
CA VAL A 281 0.78 1.04 2.66
C VAL A 281 -0.33 1.95 3.14
N GLU A 282 -1.57 1.59 2.81
CA GLU A 282 -2.75 2.36 3.18
C GLU A 282 -3.44 1.73 4.38
N HIS A 283 -3.84 2.54 5.35
CA HIS A 283 -4.68 2.05 6.42
C HIS A 283 -5.96 1.41 5.87
N CYS A 284 -6.28 0.22 6.37
CA CYS A 284 -7.52 -0.47 6.07
C CYS A 284 -8.70 0.08 6.90
N ALA A 285 -8.71 1.38 7.22
CA ALA A 285 -9.88 2.04 7.78
C ALA A 285 -10.97 2.23 6.71
N PHE A 286 -12.19 2.59 7.15
CA PHE A 286 -13.26 2.94 6.22
C PHE A 286 -12.88 4.19 5.40
N ASN A 287 -13.27 4.21 4.13
CA ASN A 287 -13.15 5.42 3.30
C ASN A 287 -13.87 6.59 3.97
N ILE A 288 -13.20 7.74 4.04
CA ILE A 288 -13.74 8.99 4.57
C ILE A 288 -14.44 9.71 3.42
N ILE A 289 -15.73 9.99 3.57
CA ILE A 289 -16.55 10.67 2.56
C ILE A 289 -17.05 11.98 3.15
N GLN A 290 -16.81 13.11 2.47
CA GLN A 290 -17.33 14.42 2.86
C GLN A 290 -18.82 14.57 2.49
N SER A 291 -19.55 15.42 3.21
CA SER A 291 -20.97 15.72 2.92
C SER A 291 -21.14 16.95 2.02
N ASP A 292 -21.91 16.81 0.95
CA ASP A 292 -22.22 17.89 -0.02
C ASP A 292 -23.27 18.91 0.49
N LEU A 293 -23.76 18.76 1.73
CA LEU A 293 -24.81 19.62 2.27
C LEU A 293 -24.22 20.89 2.87
N THR A 294 -24.80 22.04 2.52
CA THR A 294 -24.53 23.32 3.20
C THR A 294 -24.99 23.28 4.65
N GLU A 295 -24.44 24.12 5.52
CA GLU A 295 -24.82 24.14 6.94
C GLU A 295 -26.31 24.47 7.13
N ALA A 296 -26.88 25.31 6.27
CA ALA A 296 -28.31 25.62 6.27
C ALA A 296 -29.17 24.38 5.93
N GLU A 297 -28.82 23.63 4.90
CA GLU A 297 -29.51 22.36 4.53
C GLU A 297 -29.31 21.27 5.59
N ARG A 298 -28.17 21.27 6.29
CA ARG A 298 -27.92 20.37 7.43
C ARG A 298 -28.82 20.71 8.61
N VAL A 299 -29.02 21.99 8.92
CA VAL A 299 -29.91 22.45 9.99
C VAL A 299 -31.37 22.19 9.64
N ASP A 300 -31.76 22.35 8.37
CA ASP A 300 -33.13 22.09 7.92
C ASP A 300 -33.48 20.60 7.97
N LYS A 301 -32.58 19.72 7.50
CA LYS A 301 -32.73 18.26 7.69
C LYS A 301 -32.61 17.81 9.14
N ARG A 302 -31.99 18.60 10.03
CA ARG A 302 -31.99 18.36 11.49
C ARG A 302 -33.35 18.72 12.11
N LYS A 303 -34.05 19.74 11.58
CA LYS A 303 -35.39 20.13 12.06
C LYS A 303 -36.46 19.09 11.74
N ASP A 304 -36.37 18.44 10.58
CA ASP A 304 -37.28 17.35 10.20
C ASP A 304 -37.15 16.08 11.09
N TYR A 305 -36.09 15.96 11.87
CA TYR A 305 -35.77 14.76 12.67
C TYR A 305 -35.56 15.05 14.16
N ASN A 306 -36.07 16.18 14.66
CA ASN A 306 -35.74 16.69 15.98
C ASN A 306 -36.43 15.91 17.12
N TYR A 307 -35.64 15.23 17.95
CA TYR A 307 -35.84 15.12 19.40
C TYR A 307 -34.50 15.43 20.09
N GLY A 308 -34.56 16.21 21.17
CA GLY A 308 -33.51 17.17 21.55
C GLY A 308 -32.25 16.63 22.22
N SER A 309 -31.13 17.32 22.01
CA SER A 309 -30.39 18.05 23.06
C SER A 309 -29.06 18.62 22.52
N THR A 310 -28.58 19.65 23.22
CA THR A 310 -27.56 20.65 22.83
C THR A 310 -26.12 20.28 23.23
N GLU A 311 -25.19 20.43 22.25
CA GLU A 311 -23.71 20.64 22.27
C GLU A 311 -22.70 19.55 22.78
N PRO A 312 -21.40 19.54 22.36
CA PRO A 312 -20.71 20.29 21.28
C PRO A 312 -20.06 19.41 20.17
N TYR A 313 -19.67 20.08 19.08
CA TYR A 313 -19.07 19.62 17.82
C TYR A 313 -18.02 18.49 17.91
N THR A 314 -18.21 17.42 17.13
CA THR A 314 -17.19 16.70 16.34
C THR A 314 -17.87 15.57 15.55
N THR A 315 -18.46 15.86 14.39
CA THR A 315 -18.63 14.81 13.36
C THR A 315 -18.95 15.38 11.98
N ARG A 316 -18.05 15.10 11.03
CA ARG A 316 -18.28 15.18 9.59
C ARG A 316 -18.02 13.80 9.01
N VAL A 317 -19.07 13.02 8.71
CA VAL A 317 -19.04 12.00 7.65
C VAL A 317 -20.47 11.75 7.17
N CYS A 318 -20.75 11.70 5.86
CA CYS A 318 -22.10 11.38 5.32
C CYS A 318 -22.06 10.53 4.03
N ARG A 319 -23.06 9.62 3.95
CA ARG A 319 -23.80 9.00 2.83
C ARG A 319 -23.16 8.70 1.46
N SER A 320 -23.48 7.49 0.94
CA SER A 320 -23.84 7.27 -0.47
C SER A 320 -25.23 6.58 -0.60
N ARG A 321 -25.92 6.79 -1.73
CA ARG A 321 -27.35 6.46 -1.98
C ARG A 321 -27.66 5.00 -2.40
N HIS A 322 -26.72 4.06 -2.33
CA HIS A 322 -26.93 2.69 -2.80
C HIS A 322 -26.51 1.66 -1.77
N TRP A 323 -27.38 1.30 -0.83
CA TRP A 323 -27.22 0.06 -0.07
C TRP A 323 -28.55 -0.34 0.58
N ARG A 324 -29.14 -1.44 0.10
CA ARG A 324 -30.34 -2.07 0.65
C ARG A 324 -30.02 -3.35 1.44
N TRP A 325 -28.76 -3.54 1.81
CA TRP A 325 -28.29 -4.73 2.53
C TRP A 325 -27.64 -4.29 3.85
N LEU A 326 -28.28 -4.66 4.95
CA LEU A 326 -27.85 -4.43 6.33
C LEU A 326 -26.47 -5.08 6.56
N LEU A 327 -25.40 -4.29 6.59
CA LEU A 327 -24.11 -4.77 7.09
C LEU A 327 -24.22 -4.90 8.62
N PRO A 328 -23.87 -6.06 9.22
CA PRO A 328 -23.73 -6.15 10.67
C PRO A 328 -22.71 -5.12 11.17
N PRO A 329 -22.85 -4.62 12.42
CA PRO A 329 -21.88 -3.70 13.01
C PRO A 329 -20.45 -4.28 12.90
N PRO A 330 -19.40 -3.44 12.79
CA PRO A 330 -18.03 -3.91 12.81
C PRO A 330 -17.87 -4.71 14.09
N ARG A 331 -17.58 -6.00 13.93
CA ARG A 331 -17.43 -6.93 15.04
C ARG A 331 -16.12 -6.59 15.75
N ARG A 332 -16.21 -5.66 16.70
CA ARG A 332 -15.20 -5.43 17.73
C ARG A 332 -15.39 -6.49 18.80
N TRP A 333 -14.34 -6.84 19.50
CA TRP A 333 -14.32 -7.98 20.42
C TRP A 333 -14.27 -7.46 21.86
N LYS A 334 -14.94 -8.17 22.76
CA LYS A 334 -15.00 -7.80 24.17
C LYS A 334 -13.81 -8.42 24.91
N ILE A 335 -13.04 -7.59 25.58
CA ILE A 335 -12.07 -8.05 26.57
C ILE A 335 -12.52 -7.62 27.97
N SER A 336 -12.18 -8.43 28.96
CA SER A 336 -12.30 -8.07 30.37
C SER A 336 -10.93 -7.62 30.85
N GLN A 337 -10.88 -6.53 31.62
CA GLN A 337 -9.66 -6.06 32.29
C GLN A 337 -9.84 -5.93 33.80
N SER A 338 -8.84 -6.35 34.58
CA SER A 338 -8.84 -6.24 36.05
C SER A 338 -8.06 -5.01 36.52
N HIS A 339 -8.69 -4.14 37.30
CA HIS A 339 -7.99 -3.05 38.01
C HIS A 339 -7.55 -3.52 39.39
N GLY A 340 -6.60 -2.83 40.03
CA GLY A 340 -6.00 -3.17 41.34
C GLY A 340 -6.94 -3.39 42.55
N ARG A 341 -8.26 -3.57 42.34
CA ARG A 341 -9.30 -3.97 43.30
C ARG A 341 -10.17 -5.15 42.81
N GLU A 342 -9.64 -6.05 41.97
CA GLU A 342 -10.33 -7.24 41.44
C GLU A 342 -11.62 -7.00 40.61
N GLU A 343 -11.90 -5.76 40.17
CA GLU A 343 -13.06 -5.48 39.33
C GLU A 343 -12.75 -5.70 37.84
N TRP A 344 -13.48 -6.62 37.20
CA TRP A 344 -13.45 -6.84 35.75
C TRP A 344 -14.32 -5.83 35.02
N THR A 345 -13.75 -5.12 34.04
CA THR A 345 -14.49 -4.20 33.17
C THR A 345 -14.49 -4.70 31.73
N LYS A 346 -15.68 -4.73 31.09
CA LYS A 346 -15.82 -5.03 29.67
C LYS A 346 -15.39 -3.82 28.83
N ILE A 347 -14.56 -4.07 27.82
CA ILE A 347 -14.07 -3.03 26.91
C ILE A 347 -13.91 -3.59 25.50
N ALA A 348 -14.04 -2.73 24.49
CA ALA A 348 -13.83 -3.09 23.09
C ALA A 348 -12.42 -2.75 22.64
N LEU A 349 -11.76 -3.67 21.95
CA LEU A 349 -10.46 -3.45 21.30
C LEU A 349 -10.63 -3.17 19.79
N THR A 350 -9.89 -2.19 19.29
CA THR A 350 -9.80 -1.88 17.85
C THR A 350 -8.44 -1.25 17.54
N CYS A 351 -8.23 -0.82 16.30
CA CYS A 351 -7.02 -0.12 15.86
C CYS A 351 -7.04 1.37 16.21
N TYR A 352 -5.88 1.98 16.52
CA TYR A 352 -5.79 3.39 16.86
C TYR A 352 -6.17 4.29 15.68
N HIS A 353 -5.66 4.01 14.49
CA HIS A 353 -6.03 4.77 13.29
C HIS A 353 -7.54 4.79 13.00
N VAL A 354 -8.31 3.82 13.49
CA VAL A 354 -9.78 3.78 13.37
C VAL A 354 -10.46 4.79 14.29
N VAL A 355 -9.82 5.19 15.39
CA VAL A 355 -10.37 6.17 16.36
C VAL A 355 -9.84 7.60 16.15
N ARG A 356 -8.81 7.78 15.30
CA ARG A 356 -8.24 9.11 14.97
C ARG A 356 -9.28 10.15 14.57
N PRO A 357 -10.32 9.83 13.76
CA PRO A 357 -11.35 10.81 13.41
C PRO A 357 -12.12 11.41 14.59
N CYS A 358 -12.07 10.79 15.77
CA CYS A 358 -12.72 11.29 16.98
C CYS A 358 -11.90 12.37 17.70
N LEU A 359 -10.63 12.55 17.33
CA LEU A 359 -9.69 13.46 17.97
C LEU A 359 -9.73 14.86 17.37
N LYS A 360 -9.76 15.88 18.25
CA LYS A 360 -9.63 17.27 17.86
C LYS A 360 -8.32 17.48 17.10
N GLY A 361 -8.41 18.17 15.96
CA GLY A 361 -7.28 18.36 15.05
C GLY A 361 -7.18 17.30 13.95
N PHE A 362 -8.11 16.34 13.91
CA PHE A 362 -8.33 15.53 12.73
C PHE A 362 -8.68 16.40 11.53
N THR A 363 -7.91 16.25 10.46
CA THR A 363 -8.13 16.94 9.20
C THR A 363 -8.45 15.91 8.12
N VAL A 364 -9.28 16.35 7.18
CA VAL A 364 -9.53 15.62 5.94
C VAL A 364 -8.82 16.41 4.87
N ALA A 365 -7.89 15.79 4.16
CA ALA A 365 -7.39 16.32 2.91
C ALA A 365 -8.54 16.21 1.91
N VAL A 366 -9.07 17.35 1.48
CA VAL A 366 -10.18 17.40 0.51
C VAL A 366 -9.56 17.55 -0.87
N GLN A 367 -9.76 16.53 -1.69
CA GLN A 367 -9.50 16.61 -3.12
C GLN A 367 -10.83 16.73 -3.84
N LYS A 368 -10.99 17.75 -4.68
CA LYS A 368 -12.19 17.92 -5.50
C LYS A 368 -12.10 17.01 -6.71
N ILE A 369 -12.80 15.90 -6.69
CA ILE A 369 -12.85 14.92 -7.78
C ILE A 369 -14.05 15.23 -8.68
N LYS A 370 -13.92 15.12 -9.99
CA LYS A 370 -15.06 15.24 -10.90
C LYS A 370 -15.44 13.83 -11.36
N ILE A 371 -16.67 13.38 -11.06
CA ILE A 371 -17.19 12.10 -11.57
C ILE A 371 -18.45 12.40 -12.37
N LYS A 372 -18.48 12.09 -13.67
CA LYS A 372 -19.69 12.31 -14.51
C LYS A 372 -20.31 13.72 -14.33
N GLY A 373 -19.46 14.76 -14.22
CA GLY A 373 -19.93 16.15 -14.26
C GLY A 373 -20.25 16.78 -12.96
N VAL A 374 -20.28 15.95 -11.94
CA VAL A 374 -20.54 16.37 -10.60
C VAL A 374 -19.19 16.40 -9.90
N TRP A 375 -18.89 17.56 -9.31
CA TRP A 375 -17.79 17.67 -8.37
C TRP A 375 -18.17 16.96 -7.09
N TYR A 376 -17.34 16.03 -6.66
CA TYR A 376 -17.41 15.36 -5.37
C TYR A 376 -16.17 15.76 -4.57
N ASP A 377 -16.35 16.00 -3.29
CA ASP A 377 -15.24 16.11 -2.36
C ASP A 377 -14.81 14.70 -1.94
N ARG A 378 -13.62 14.26 -2.36
CA ARG A 378 -13.02 13.02 -1.87
C ARG A 378 -12.09 13.32 -0.71
N GLY A 379 -12.39 12.71 0.44
CA GLY A 379 -11.61 12.87 1.65
C GLY A 379 -10.50 11.82 1.75
N GLY A 380 -9.26 12.27 1.81
CA GLY A 380 -8.14 11.52 2.40
C GLY A 380 -7.92 11.93 3.85
N MET A 381 -7.18 11.14 4.62
CA MET A 381 -6.64 11.66 5.89
C MET A 381 -5.65 12.78 5.57
N GLY A 382 -5.91 13.96 6.12
CA GLY A 382 -4.98 15.07 6.05
C GLY A 382 -3.95 15.00 7.17
N ASP A 383 -2.96 15.89 7.11
CA ASP A 383 -2.00 16.04 8.19
C ASP A 383 -2.71 16.61 9.42
N PRO A 384 -2.53 16.03 10.62
CA PRO A 384 -3.20 16.54 11.81
C PRO A 384 -2.79 17.99 12.06
N GLN A 385 -3.72 18.78 12.59
CA GLN A 385 -3.41 20.13 12.99
C GLN A 385 -2.29 20.10 14.05
N LYS A 386 -1.19 20.82 13.82
CA LYS A 386 -0.06 20.91 14.74
C LYS A 386 -0.52 21.28 16.15
N ASP A 387 0.05 20.61 17.15
CA ASP A 387 -0.22 20.79 18.60
C ASP A 387 -1.65 20.48 19.07
N SER A 388 -2.50 19.92 18.21
CA SER A 388 -3.85 19.45 18.56
C SER A 388 -3.84 18.20 19.46
N ASP A 389 -5.02 17.79 19.94
CA ASP A 389 -5.16 16.56 20.71
C ASP A 389 -4.78 15.34 19.87
N LEU A 390 -5.17 15.31 18.58
CA LEU A 390 -4.76 14.26 17.65
C LEU A 390 -3.25 14.25 17.48
N TRP A 391 -2.63 15.42 17.26
CA TRP A 391 -1.18 15.53 17.15
C TRP A 391 -0.49 14.93 18.38
N LYS A 392 -0.90 15.30 19.60
CA LYS A 392 -0.32 14.75 20.83
C LYS A 392 -0.58 13.25 20.99
N ALA A 393 -1.77 12.79 20.61
CA ALA A 393 -2.15 11.39 20.69
C ALA A 393 -1.41 10.52 19.68
N ASP A 394 -1.12 11.04 18.49
CA ASP A 394 -0.36 10.29 17.50
C ASP A 394 1.09 10.04 18.00
N PHE A 395 1.65 10.98 18.77
CA PHE A 395 2.99 10.85 19.36
C PHE A 395 3.01 10.01 20.64
N ASN A 396 2.13 10.32 21.60
CA ASN A 396 2.21 9.77 22.95
C ASN A 396 1.14 8.70 23.24
N GLY A 397 0.23 8.46 22.30
CA GLY A 397 -1.01 7.74 22.55
C GLY A 397 -1.99 8.54 23.41
N LEU A 398 -3.06 7.87 23.84
CA LEU A 398 -4.07 8.43 24.74
C LEU A 398 -3.95 7.82 26.13
N GLU A 399 -3.91 8.68 27.16
CA GLU A 399 -3.84 8.32 28.58
C GLU A 399 -5.06 8.87 29.35
N THR A 400 -5.45 8.18 30.43
CA THR A 400 -6.69 8.43 31.18
C THR A 400 -6.61 9.56 32.21
N THR A 401 -5.43 10.12 32.48
CA THR A 401 -5.19 11.04 33.60
C THR A 401 -5.37 12.52 33.25
N GLY A 402 -5.60 12.86 31.98
CA GLY A 402 -5.86 14.23 31.54
C GLY A 402 -7.34 14.60 31.49
N THR A 403 -7.68 15.82 31.91
CA THR A 403 -9.00 16.47 31.74
C THR A 403 -9.40 16.72 30.29
N SER A 404 -8.60 16.30 29.30
CA SER A 404 -8.98 16.33 27.89
C SER A 404 -10.23 15.50 27.71
N ALA A 405 -11.35 16.19 27.48
CA ALA A 405 -12.70 15.67 27.38
C ALA A 405 -12.72 14.33 26.65
N ARG A 406 -12.82 13.23 27.41
CA ARG A 406 -12.77 11.87 26.87
C ARG A 406 -13.74 11.77 25.68
N GLN A 407 -13.20 11.58 24.50
CA GLN A 407 -13.90 11.91 23.27
C GLN A 407 -14.90 10.84 22.88
N ARG A 408 -16.02 11.30 22.35
CA ARG A 408 -17.10 10.42 21.95
C ARG A 408 -16.76 9.80 20.58
N MET A 409 -16.61 8.49 20.50
CA MET A 409 -16.54 7.77 19.23
C MET A 409 -17.93 7.41 18.69
N GLU A 410 -18.22 7.85 17.47
CA GLU A 410 -19.32 7.32 16.66
C GLU A 410 -18.98 5.97 16.02
N HIS A 411 -20.00 5.19 15.70
CA HIS A 411 -19.84 3.84 15.18
C HIS A 411 -19.20 3.81 13.77
N PRO A 412 -18.08 3.10 13.52
CA PRO A 412 -17.32 3.17 12.26
C PRO A 412 -18.13 2.80 11.01
N ALA A 413 -19.00 1.78 11.08
CA ALA A 413 -19.86 1.42 9.94
C ALA A 413 -20.89 2.51 9.57
N ARG A 414 -21.13 3.50 10.45
CA ARG A 414 -22.00 4.64 10.17
C ARG A 414 -21.29 5.83 9.53
N ALA A 415 -19.97 5.83 9.39
CA ALA A 415 -19.28 6.70 8.42
C ALA A 415 -19.87 6.54 7.00
N LYS A 416 -20.47 5.37 6.69
CA LYS A 416 -21.23 5.12 5.45
C LYS A 416 -22.76 5.30 5.58
N HIS A 417 -23.33 5.37 6.78
CA HIS A 417 -24.76 5.14 7.04
C HIS A 417 -25.35 6.12 8.08
N ASN A 418 -25.78 7.31 7.63
CA ASN A 418 -26.58 8.24 8.44
C ASN A 418 -28.03 7.74 8.66
N PHE A 419 -28.70 8.28 9.70
CA PHE A 419 -30.17 8.46 9.87
C PHE A 419 -30.95 7.76 11.02
N LEU A 420 -30.36 7.34 12.15
CA LEU A 420 -31.16 7.07 13.37
C LEU A 420 -30.48 7.62 14.63
N VAL A 421 -31.15 8.56 15.32
CA VAL A 421 -30.52 9.60 16.18
C VAL A 421 -30.21 9.17 17.61
N ASP A 422 -30.88 8.17 18.18
CA ASP A 422 -30.67 7.86 19.61
C ASP A 422 -29.62 6.77 19.90
N LYS A 423 -29.08 6.11 18.85
CA LYS A 423 -28.07 5.04 18.97
C LYS A 423 -26.78 5.30 18.17
N GLN A 424 -26.24 6.52 18.26
CA GLN A 424 -25.09 6.97 17.44
C GLN A 424 -23.71 6.75 18.09
N TYR A 425 -23.66 6.87 19.41
CA TYR A 425 -22.41 6.83 20.16
C TYR A 425 -21.99 5.35 20.35
N PHE A 426 -20.81 4.93 19.89
CA PHE A 426 -20.32 3.56 20.11
C PHE A 426 -19.81 3.43 21.55
N GLY A 427 -19.02 4.40 21.99
CA GLY A 427 -18.35 4.33 23.26
C GLY A 427 -17.23 5.34 23.40
N LYS A 428 -16.62 5.34 24.57
CA LYS A 428 -15.63 6.31 25.01
C LYS A 428 -14.24 5.76 24.78
N VAL A 429 -13.43 6.41 23.94
CA VAL A 429 -12.02 6.03 23.80
C VAL A 429 -11.33 6.29 25.14
N SER A 430 -10.72 5.25 25.71
CA SER A 430 -10.06 5.31 27.03
C SER A 430 -8.56 5.39 26.90
N PHE A 431 -7.99 4.49 26.10
CA PHE A 431 -6.56 4.36 25.88
C PHE A 431 -6.32 4.12 24.41
N ALA A 432 -5.17 4.57 23.92
CA ALA A 432 -4.70 4.19 22.60
C ALA A 432 -3.18 4.28 22.53
N SER A 433 -2.59 3.50 21.63
CA SER A 433 -1.15 3.40 21.46
C SER A 433 -0.52 4.68 20.91
N GLY A 434 -1.17 5.32 19.92
CA GLY A 434 -0.51 6.31 19.06
C GLY A 434 0.33 5.62 17.97
N TYR A 435 0.93 6.40 17.07
CA TYR A 435 1.76 5.87 15.98
C TYR A 435 3.22 5.63 16.35
N MET A 436 3.75 6.30 17.37
CA MET A 436 5.15 6.11 17.79
C MET A 436 5.36 4.90 18.71
N ARG A 437 4.28 4.26 19.17
CA ARG A 437 4.40 3.14 20.10
C ARG A 437 4.90 1.89 19.38
N ARG A 438 5.84 1.19 20.01
CA ARG A 438 6.45 -0.04 19.50
C ARG A 438 6.46 -1.12 20.58
N SER A 439 6.40 -2.38 20.15
CA SER A 439 6.64 -3.52 21.02
C SER A 439 8.14 -3.64 21.34
N LYS A 440 8.50 -4.50 22.30
CA LYS A 440 9.91 -4.72 22.70
C LYS A 440 10.81 -5.20 21.56
N ILE A 441 10.22 -5.78 20.52
CA ILE A 441 10.93 -6.28 19.34
C ILE A 441 10.82 -5.32 18.15
N GLY A 442 10.38 -4.07 18.38
CA GLY A 442 10.24 -3.04 17.35
C GLY A 442 8.96 -3.11 16.53
N GLY A 443 8.01 -4.00 16.86
CA GLY A 443 6.73 -4.11 16.14
C GLY A 443 5.82 -2.92 16.36
N ARG A 444 5.06 -2.54 15.33
CA ARG A 444 4.13 -1.42 15.43
C ARG A 444 2.97 -1.82 16.31
N LEU A 445 2.56 -0.90 17.19
CA LEU A 445 1.39 -1.08 18.02
C LEU A 445 0.35 -0.05 17.62
N ASP A 446 -0.72 -0.52 17.00
CA ASP A 446 -1.86 0.30 16.62
C ASP A 446 -3.12 -0.27 17.24
N TRP A 447 -3.41 0.18 18.47
CA TRP A 447 -4.55 -0.30 19.24
C TRP A 447 -5.23 0.85 19.98
N ALA A 448 -6.54 0.71 20.19
CA ALA A 448 -7.36 1.58 20.99
C ALA A 448 -8.40 0.79 21.78
N LEU A 449 -8.59 1.22 23.02
CA LEU A 449 -9.57 0.67 23.96
C LEU A 449 -10.76 1.61 24.08
N ILE A 450 -11.95 1.03 23.95
CA ILE A 450 -13.20 1.80 23.95
C ILE A 450 -14.17 1.21 24.94
N TYR A 451 -14.64 2.02 25.90
CA TYR A 451 -15.76 1.63 26.76
C TYR A 451 -17.06 1.75 25.98
N PRO A 452 -17.69 0.63 25.58
CA PRO A 452 -18.95 0.71 24.88
C PRO A 452 -20.02 1.29 25.82
N ILE A 453 -21.00 1.99 25.25
CA ILE A 453 -22.15 2.45 26.04
C ILE A 453 -23.05 1.27 26.41
N SER A 454 -23.11 0.28 25.53
CA SER A 454 -23.99 -0.87 25.66
C SER A 454 -23.40 -2.09 24.93
N ASP A 455 -23.63 -3.28 25.51
CA ASP A 455 -23.08 -4.55 25.04
C ASP A 455 -23.56 -4.95 23.63
N ASP A 456 -24.70 -4.42 23.16
CA ASP A 456 -25.28 -4.65 21.83
C ASP A 456 -24.53 -3.95 20.70
N ARG A 457 -23.55 -3.08 21.02
CA ARG A 457 -22.78 -2.31 20.02
C ARG A 457 -21.43 -2.90 19.70
N VAL A 458 -20.97 -3.85 20.50
CA VAL A 458 -19.73 -4.59 20.29
C VAL A 458 -20.09 -5.93 19.65
N GLY A 459 -19.28 -6.42 18.72
CA GLY A 459 -19.47 -7.78 18.23
C GLY A 459 -19.34 -8.77 19.39
N GLY A 460 -20.14 -9.84 19.36
CA GLY A 460 -19.88 -10.97 20.24
C GLY A 460 -18.52 -11.58 19.93
N ASN A 461 -17.94 -12.28 20.90
CA ASN A 461 -16.74 -13.10 20.68
C ASN A 461 -17.07 -14.43 19.98
N ALA A 462 -18.29 -14.56 19.46
CA ALA A 462 -18.78 -15.74 18.78
C ALA A 462 -18.05 -15.98 17.46
N LEU A 463 -17.57 -17.22 17.29
CA LEU A 463 -17.00 -17.72 16.06
C LEU A 463 -18.11 -17.89 15.00
N PRO A 464 -17.82 -17.62 13.72
CA PRO A 464 -18.82 -17.77 12.67
C PRO A 464 -19.27 -19.23 12.51
N SER A 465 -20.53 -19.40 12.11
CA SER A 465 -21.10 -20.71 11.76
C SER A 465 -20.54 -21.22 10.45
N PHE A 466 -20.71 -22.52 10.17
CA PHE A 466 -20.37 -23.09 8.87
C PHE A 466 -20.98 -22.28 7.70
N ARG A 467 -22.23 -21.84 7.85
CA ARG A 467 -22.95 -21.05 6.84
C ARG A 467 -22.32 -19.68 6.57
N ASP A 468 -21.65 -19.08 7.57
CA ASP A 468 -20.95 -17.80 7.39
C ASP A 468 -19.68 -17.96 6.54
N TRP A 469 -19.09 -19.16 6.52
CA TRP A 469 -17.93 -19.51 5.70
C TRP A 469 -18.33 -20.03 4.31
N ASP A 470 -19.40 -20.83 4.24
CA ASP A 470 -19.90 -21.50 3.04
C ASP A 470 -20.49 -20.55 1.99
N GLN A 471 -20.81 -19.31 2.37
CA GLN A 471 -21.21 -18.25 1.42
C GLN A 471 -20.17 -17.97 0.32
N LYS A 472 -18.92 -18.41 0.52
CA LYS A 472 -17.88 -18.41 -0.49
C LYS A 472 -17.66 -19.85 -0.93
N THR A 473 -18.33 -20.26 -2.01
CA THR A 473 -18.37 -21.62 -2.59
C THR A 473 -17.02 -22.21 -3.02
N ILE A 474 -15.91 -21.59 -2.62
CA ILE A 474 -14.54 -21.85 -3.11
C ILE A 474 -13.64 -22.40 -1.99
N TYR A 475 -14.11 -22.45 -0.74
CA TYR A 475 -13.31 -23.02 0.34
C TYR A 475 -13.58 -24.51 0.51
N THR A 476 -12.52 -25.30 0.62
CA THR A 476 -12.63 -26.73 0.92
C THR A 476 -12.80 -26.96 2.43
N PRO A 477 -13.44 -28.06 2.86
CA PRO A 477 -13.59 -28.38 4.28
C PRO A 477 -12.26 -28.43 5.05
N SER A 478 -11.15 -28.79 4.40
CA SER A 478 -9.81 -28.82 5.02
C SER A 478 -9.24 -27.44 5.35
N MET A 479 -9.76 -26.38 4.71
CA MET A 479 -9.36 -25.00 4.97
C MET A 479 -10.18 -24.35 6.08
N MET A 480 -11.28 -24.96 6.51
CA MET A 480 -12.18 -24.39 7.51
C MET A 480 -11.54 -24.40 8.92
N PRO A 481 -11.93 -23.46 9.80
CA PRO A 481 -11.64 -23.60 11.21
C PRO A 481 -12.12 -24.96 11.74
N ALA A 482 -11.33 -25.60 12.59
CA ALA A 482 -11.74 -26.84 13.27
C ALA A 482 -12.83 -26.58 14.31
N VAL A 483 -12.86 -25.37 14.86
CA VAL A 483 -13.92 -24.90 15.77
C VAL A 483 -14.81 -23.95 14.98
N LEU A 484 -16.01 -24.44 14.67
CA LEU A 484 -17.10 -23.68 14.08
C LEU A 484 -18.17 -23.50 15.15
N GLU A 485 -18.78 -22.32 15.19
CA GLU A 485 -19.77 -21.97 16.22
C GLU A 485 -19.16 -21.96 17.66
N GLY A 486 -19.82 -21.29 18.61
CA GLY A 486 -19.25 -21.04 19.95
C GLY A 486 -18.44 -19.74 20.03
N ASN A 487 -17.53 -19.63 21.01
CA ASN A 487 -16.77 -18.40 21.30
C ASN A 487 -15.27 -18.58 21.05
N LEU A 488 -14.59 -17.46 20.75
CA LEU A 488 -13.13 -17.36 20.80
C LEU A 488 -12.62 -17.95 22.11
N LYS A 489 -11.53 -18.71 22.04
CA LYS A 489 -10.99 -19.38 23.20
C LYS A 489 -10.33 -18.36 24.15
N PRO A 490 -10.47 -18.55 25.47
CA PRO A 490 -9.82 -17.70 26.47
C PRO A 490 -8.30 -17.82 26.38
N GLN A 491 -7.82 -19.04 26.08
CA GLN A 491 -6.42 -19.30 25.82
C GLN A 491 -6.02 -18.65 24.50
N MET A 492 -5.09 -17.69 24.58
CA MET A 492 -4.51 -17.07 23.41
C MET A 492 -3.63 -18.08 22.66
N GLY A 493 -3.63 -17.97 21.34
CA GLY A 493 -2.56 -18.51 20.51
C GLY A 493 -1.50 -17.45 20.33
N SER A 494 -0.36 -17.82 19.75
CA SER A 494 0.61 -16.86 19.25
C SER A 494 0.77 -17.09 17.76
N ILE A 495 0.73 -16.00 17.00
CA ILE A 495 1.09 -16.02 15.58
C ILE A 495 2.57 -16.39 15.37
N ARG A 496 3.41 -16.26 16.41
CA ARG A 496 4.84 -16.59 16.40
C ARG A 496 5.10 -18.10 16.44
N ASP A 497 4.21 -18.84 17.09
CA ASP A 497 4.31 -20.30 17.24
C ASP A 497 3.80 -21.04 15.99
N ILE A 498 3.28 -20.29 15.02
CA ILE A 498 2.75 -20.84 13.78
C ILE A 498 3.92 -21.22 12.87
N THR A 499 4.22 -22.52 12.81
CA THR A 499 5.27 -23.11 11.99
C THR A 499 4.66 -23.94 10.86
N GLY A 500 5.04 -23.71 9.60
CA GLY A 500 4.42 -24.42 8.45
C GLY A 500 3.17 -23.74 7.90
N GLU A 501 2.47 -24.37 6.94
CA GLU A 501 1.26 -23.81 6.33
C GLU A 501 0.09 -23.86 7.32
N HIS A 502 -0.23 -22.70 7.88
CA HIS A 502 -1.35 -22.57 8.78
C HIS A 502 -2.29 -21.46 8.30
N PHE A 503 -3.56 -21.83 8.30
CA PHE A 503 -4.64 -20.91 8.03
C PHE A 503 -4.88 -20.03 9.25
N LEU A 504 -4.97 -18.74 8.99
CA LEU A 504 -5.52 -17.74 9.89
C LEU A 504 -6.90 -17.32 9.41
N TYR A 505 -7.72 -16.97 10.38
CA TYR A 505 -9.13 -16.69 10.17
C TYR A 505 -9.46 -15.34 10.78
N LYS A 506 -10.35 -14.60 10.13
CA LYS A 506 -10.90 -13.39 10.72
C LYS A 506 -12.31 -13.11 10.22
N THR A 507 -13.03 -12.32 11.01
CA THR A 507 -14.34 -11.77 10.63
C THR A 507 -14.26 -10.26 10.57
N GLY A 508 -14.24 -9.72 9.37
CA GLY A 508 -14.11 -8.29 9.10
C GLY A 508 -15.43 -7.64 8.72
N ALA A 509 -15.51 -6.30 8.82
CA ALA A 509 -16.72 -5.58 8.44
C ALA A 509 -16.95 -5.57 6.92
N SER A 510 -15.88 -5.47 6.14
CA SER A 510 -15.88 -5.36 4.68
C SER A 510 -15.84 -6.72 4.00
N THR A 511 -14.86 -7.56 4.33
CA THR A 511 -14.67 -8.85 3.64
C THR A 511 -15.39 -10.04 4.31
N LYS A 512 -16.04 -9.80 5.46
CA LYS A 512 -16.68 -10.82 6.29
C LYS A 512 -15.67 -11.88 6.73
N CYS A 513 -16.06 -13.15 6.69
CA CYS A 513 -15.22 -14.30 7.01
C CYS A 513 -14.20 -14.53 5.90
N THR A 514 -12.92 -14.51 6.23
CA THR A 514 -11.83 -14.77 5.28
C THR A 514 -10.79 -15.69 5.89
N ILE A 515 -10.15 -16.44 5.01
CA ILE A 515 -9.07 -17.35 5.32
C ILE A 515 -7.80 -16.78 4.68
N GLY A 516 -6.72 -16.80 5.43
CA GLY A 516 -5.41 -16.34 5.01
C GLY A 516 -4.34 -17.33 5.41
N THR A 517 -3.19 -17.22 4.78
CA THR A 517 -2.00 -18.05 5.01
C THR A 517 -0.89 -17.18 5.55
N VAL A 518 -0.16 -17.69 6.54
CA VAL A 518 0.97 -17.01 7.17
C VAL A 518 2.21 -17.90 7.08
N ASP A 519 3.33 -17.29 6.66
CA ASP A 519 4.60 -17.99 6.42
C ASP A 519 5.74 -17.40 7.25
N GLY A 520 5.43 -16.74 8.37
CA GLY A 520 6.45 -16.10 9.23
C GLY A 520 7.19 -14.92 8.59
N ILE A 521 6.92 -14.59 7.32
CA ILE A 521 7.48 -13.44 6.63
C ILE A 521 6.98 -12.15 7.28
N LYS A 522 7.97 -11.28 7.52
CA LYS A 522 7.82 -9.98 8.16
C LYS A 522 8.36 -8.90 7.22
N PRO A 523 7.48 -8.21 6.47
CA PRO A 523 7.90 -7.15 5.57
C PRO A 523 8.36 -5.93 6.36
N ASP A 524 9.30 -5.18 5.81
CA ASP A 524 9.53 -3.81 6.26
C ASP A 524 8.50 -2.93 5.58
N CYS A 525 7.80 -2.10 6.35
CA CYS A 525 6.76 -1.24 5.79
C CYS A 525 6.63 0.10 6.52
N VAL A 526 6.45 1.15 5.74
CA VAL A 526 6.18 2.51 6.21
C VAL A 526 4.72 2.82 5.94
N ILE A 527 3.98 3.24 6.98
CA ILE A 527 2.64 3.80 6.81
C ILE A 527 2.75 5.30 6.53
N ARG A 528 1.89 5.81 5.66
CA ARG A 528 1.89 7.20 5.20
C ARG A 528 1.82 8.21 6.34
N GLU A 529 1.11 7.88 7.41
CA GLU A 529 0.79 8.74 8.53
C GLU A 529 1.97 8.92 9.50
N GLU A 530 3.07 8.18 9.33
CA GLU A 530 4.30 8.40 10.09
C GLU A 530 5.15 9.55 9.55
N LYS A 531 4.82 10.10 8.36
CA LYS A 531 5.66 11.11 7.68
C LYS A 531 5.94 12.40 8.47
N TYR A 532 5.09 12.74 9.45
CA TYR A 532 5.24 13.94 10.29
C TYR A 532 5.74 13.63 11.70
N MET A 533 6.11 12.38 11.98
CA MET A 533 6.68 11.98 13.25
C MET A 533 8.20 12.16 13.26
N PRO A 534 8.79 12.81 14.28
CA PRO A 534 10.23 12.84 14.47
C PRO A 534 10.73 11.45 14.91
N GLY A 535 11.89 11.05 14.40
CA GLY A 535 12.55 9.81 14.85
C GLY A 535 12.33 8.60 13.95
N ARG A 536 12.58 8.73 12.64
CA ARG A 536 13.16 7.60 11.90
C ARG A 536 14.63 7.46 12.34
N SER A 537 14.88 6.91 13.52
CA SER A 537 16.21 6.35 13.74
C SER A 537 16.34 5.05 12.92
N GLU A 538 17.55 4.66 12.51
CA GLU A 538 17.78 3.38 11.81
C GLU A 538 17.24 2.17 12.60
N ASP A 539 17.14 2.30 13.93
CA ASP A 539 16.59 1.30 14.84
C ASP A 539 15.04 1.26 14.87
N ASP A 540 14.35 2.34 14.46
CA ASP A 540 12.88 2.47 14.48
C ASP A 540 12.18 1.89 13.23
N LEU A 541 12.95 1.49 12.21
CA LEU A 541 12.45 1.23 10.84
C LEU A 541 11.92 -0.19 10.56
N LYS A 542 11.92 -1.11 11.52
CA LYS A 542 11.73 -2.55 11.22
C LYS A 542 10.54 -3.17 11.97
N PRO A 543 9.27 -2.84 11.64
CA PRO A 543 8.14 -3.49 12.30
C PRO A 543 8.01 -4.94 11.81
N PRO A 544 8.18 -5.97 12.67
CA PRO A 544 8.05 -7.36 12.29
C PRO A 544 6.57 -7.80 12.32
N GLU A 545 5.70 -7.06 11.63
CA GLU A 545 4.30 -7.46 11.49
C GLU A 545 4.20 -8.73 10.66
N TYR A 546 3.27 -9.61 11.01
CA TYR A 546 3.10 -10.86 10.26
C TYR A 546 2.28 -10.60 9.00
N MET A 547 2.85 -10.97 7.86
CA MET A 547 2.15 -10.90 6.59
C MET A 547 1.20 -12.09 6.45
N VAL A 548 -0.06 -11.79 6.12
CA VAL A 548 -1.09 -12.77 5.85
C VAL A 548 -1.62 -12.57 4.44
N ILE A 549 -1.46 -13.60 3.61
CA ILE A 549 -1.92 -13.60 2.22
C ILE A 549 -3.26 -14.34 2.17
N GLY A 550 -4.29 -13.73 1.58
CA GLY A 550 -5.61 -14.37 1.45
C GLY A 550 -5.55 -15.67 0.63
N THR A 551 -6.62 -16.47 0.65
CA THR A 551 -6.67 -17.73 -0.11
C THR A 551 -7.75 -17.71 -1.19
N GLN A 552 -7.62 -18.54 -2.23
CA GLN A 552 -8.66 -18.77 -3.25
C GLN A 552 -9.11 -17.48 -3.96
N GLY A 553 -8.17 -16.63 -4.36
CA GLY A 553 -8.46 -15.37 -5.08
C GLY A 553 -9.07 -14.26 -4.23
N TYR A 554 -9.37 -14.48 -2.95
CA TYR A 554 -9.91 -13.45 -2.06
C TYR A 554 -8.81 -12.77 -1.23
N PRO A 555 -8.90 -11.45 -0.99
CA PRO A 555 -8.05 -10.76 -0.03
C PRO A 555 -8.38 -11.21 1.40
N PHE A 556 -7.35 -11.28 2.25
CA PHE A 556 -7.57 -11.57 3.68
C PHE A 556 -8.26 -10.40 4.39
N GLY A 557 -7.88 -9.17 4.07
CA GLY A 557 -8.50 -7.95 4.58
C GLY A 557 -8.59 -6.88 3.51
N LEU A 558 -9.61 -6.03 3.62
CA LEU A 558 -9.76 -4.80 2.84
C LEU A 558 -9.99 -3.61 3.76
N ARG A 559 -9.99 -2.41 3.19
CA ARG A 559 -10.45 -1.18 3.84
C ARG A 559 -11.81 -1.40 4.53
N GLY A 560 -11.86 -1.12 5.83
CA GLY A 560 -12.95 -1.38 6.78
C GLY A 560 -12.72 -2.59 7.70
N ASP A 561 -11.73 -3.44 7.47
CA ASP A 561 -11.44 -4.61 8.30
C ASP A 561 -10.44 -4.36 9.44
N SER A 562 -9.80 -3.18 9.50
CA SER A 562 -8.87 -2.83 10.58
C SER A 562 -9.49 -2.98 11.97
N GLY A 563 -8.74 -3.57 12.89
CA GLY A 563 -9.18 -3.93 14.23
C GLY A 563 -9.90 -5.28 14.33
N ALA A 564 -9.98 -6.05 13.23
CA ALA A 564 -10.48 -7.41 13.28
C ALA A 564 -9.51 -8.33 14.05
N ALA A 565 -10.07 -9.17 14.92
CA ALA A 565 -9.39 -10.26 15.57
C ALA A 565 -9.06 -11.31 14.54
N VAL A 566 -7.82 -11.74 14.58
CA VAL A 566 -7.29 -12.85 13.82
C VAL A 566 -7.14 -14.01 14.79
N PHE A 567 -7.62 -15.18 14.39
CA PHE A 567 -7.59 -16.39 15.20
C PHE A 567 -7.11 -17.58 14.38
N ASP A 568 -6.65 -18.61 15.08
CA ASP A 568 -6.18 -19.85 14.47
C ASP A 568 -7.31 -20.86 14.23
N ARG A 569 -6.97 -22.04 13.69
CA ARG A 569 -7.94 -23.12 13.41
C ARG A 569 -8.70 -23.62 14.63
N PHE A 570 -8.22 -23.35 15.85
CA PHE A 570 -8.83 -23.79 17.10
C PHE A 570 -9.66 -22.67 17.77
N GLY A 571 -9.81 -21.53 17.10
CA GLY A 571 -10.54 -20.38 17.63
C GLY A 571 -9.75 -19.62 18.70
N ARG A 572 -8.44 -19.82 18.81
CA ARG A 572 -7.59 -19.05 19.74
C ARG A 572 -7.21 -17.73 19.09
N LEU A 573 -7.35 -16.63 19.82
CA LEU A 573 -6.96 -15.29 19.36
C LEU A 573 -5.44 -15.24 19.17
N THR A 574 -4.97 -14.82 17.98
CA THR A 574 -3.54 -14.78 17.63
C THR A 574 -3.05 -13.39 17.25
N GLY A 575 -3.93 -12.50 16.79
CA GLY A 575 -3.49 -11.18 16.35
C GLY A 575 -4.61 -10.17 16.11
N LEU A 576 -4.19 -8.94 15.84
CA LEU A 576 -5.02 -7.81 15.48
C LEU A 576 -4.68 -7.36 14.05
N LEU A 577 -5.65 -7.42 13.14
CA LEU A 577 -5.46 -6.93 11.77
C LEU A 577 -5.35 -5.41 11.78
N PHE A 578 -4.23 -4.89 11.32
CA PHE A 578 -3.94 -3.45 11.37
C PHE A 578 -4.07 -2.78 9.98
N THR A 579 -3.41 -3.32 8.96
CA THR A 579 -3.35 -2.72 7.61
C THR A 579 -3.05 -3.80 6.56
N GLY A 580 -2.70 -3.41 5.34
CA GLY A 580 -2.31 -4.28 4.25
C GLY A 580 -1.88 -3.47 3.04
N GLN A 581 -1.39 -4.16 2.01
CA GLN A 581 -1.08 -3.54 0.73
C GLN A 581 -1.52 -4.48 -0.39
N GLN A 582 -1.93 -3.87 -1.50
CA GLN A 582 -2.30 -4.59 -2.72
C GLN A 582 -1.29 -4.20 -3.81
N PRO A 583 -0.51 -5.16 -4.33
CA PRO A 583 0.34 -4.91 -5.48
C PRO A 583 -0.44 -4.34 -6.66
N GLN A 584 0.18 -3.45 -7.44
CA GLN A 584 -0.45 -2.93 -8.65
C GLN A 584 -0.83 -4.06 -9.60
N GLN A 585 -1.97 -3.90 -10.28
CA GLN A 585 -2.61 -4.90 -11.15
C GLN A 585 -2.93 -6.24 -10.48
N SER A 586 -2.85 -6.36 -9.15
CA SER A 586 -3.36 -7.54 -8.45
C SER A 586 -4.80 -7.28 -8.00
N LYS A 587 -5.68 -8.28 -8.05
CA LYS A 587 -6.99 -8.24 -7.34
C LYS A 587 -6.86 -8.53 -5.84
N LYS A 588 -5.69 -8.99 -5.41
CA LYS A 588 -5.43 -9.53 -4.08
C LYS A 588 -4.25 -8.82 -3.41
N GLY A 589 -4.46 -8.37 -2.19
CA GLY A 589 -3.40 -7.87 -1.33
C GLY A 589 -2.98 -8.87 -0.26
N TYR A 590 -1.97 -8.48 0.49
CA TYR A 590 -1.65 -9.07 1.79
C TYR A 590 -2.10 -8.13 2.91
N SER A 591 -2.33 -8.70 4.08
CA SER A 591 -2.64 -7.94 5.30
C SER A 591 -1.51 -8.07 6.30
N LEU A 592 -1.37 -7.08 7.16
CA LEU A 592 -0.41 -7.05 8.26
C LEU A 592 -1.15 -7.23 9.58
N VAL A 593 -0.67 -8.18 10.37
CA VAL A 593 -1.27 -8.61 11.63
C VAL A 593 -0.26 -8.45 12.76
N THR A 594 -0.66 -7.70 13.78
CA THR A 594 0.11 -7.52 15.00
C THR A 594 -0.17 -8.65 15.97
N PRO A 595 0.85 -9.31 16.55
CA PRO A 595 0.65 -10.35 17.56
C PRO A 595 -0.19 -9.83 18.73
N ILE A 596 -1.22 -10.58 19.13
CA ILE A 596 -2.15 -10.11 20.17
C ILE A 596 -1.46 -10.00 21.54
N GLU A 597 -0.48 -10.86 21.80
CA GLU A 597 0.32 -10.85 23.02
C GLU A 597 1.11 -9.54 23.20
N ASP A 598 1.59 -8.95 22.10
CA ASP A 598 2.29 -7.66 22.14
C ASP A 598 1.32 -6.52 22.42
N VAL A 599 0.12 -6.57 21.82
CA VAL A 599 -0.95 -5.60 22.07
C VAL A 599 -1.37 -5.63 23.54
N PHE A 600 -1.63 -6.83 24.09
CA PHE A 600 -2.06 -6.96 25.49
C PHE A 600 -0.96 -6.58 26.47
N GLN A 601 0.29 -6.94 26.17
CA GLN A 601 1.40 -6.53 27.02
C GLN A 601 1.57 -5.01 27.02
N ASP A 602 1.47 -4.36 25.86
CA ASP A 602 1.60 -2.91 25.78
C ASP A 602 0.45 -2.16 26.47
N ILE A 603 -0.78 -2.67 26.38
CA ILE A 603 -1.90 -2.11 27.15
C ILE A 603 -1.59 -2.11 28.65
N LYS A 604 -1.10 -3.24 29.19
CA LYS A 604 -0.75 -3.36 30.61
C LYS A 604 0.40 -2.42 30.98
N ASP A 605 1.43 -2.37 30.16
CA ASP A 605 2.61 -1.51 30.36
C ASP A 605 2.19 -0.03 30.35
N LYS A 606 1.37 0.38 29.38
CA LYS A 606 0.85 1.76 29.27
C LYS A 606 -0.10 2.12 30.41
N ALA A 607 -0.84 1.16 30.93
CA ALA A 607 -1.74 1.38 32.06
C ALA A 607 -0.99 1.57 33.40
N ASN A 608 0.33 1.36 33.44
CA ASN A 608 1.20 1.59 34.60
C ASN A 608 0.66 0.94 35.88
N GLY A 609 0.27 -0.33 35.79
CA GLY A 609 -0.27 -1.12 36.90
C GLY A 609 -1.79 -0.97 37.14
N ASN A 610 -2.47 -0.07 36.42
CA ASN A 610 -3.92 0.06 36.53
C ASN A 610 -4.69 -1.08 35.84
N ILE A 611 -4.06 -1.79 34.91
CA ILE A 611 -4.61 -2.99 34.28
C ILE A 611 -3.66 -4.15 34.59
N LEU A 612 -4.15 -5.13 35.34
CA LEU A 612 -3.37 -6.30 35.77
C LEU A 612 -3.47 -7.45 34.76
N ASP A 613 -4.64 -7.63 34.15
CA ASP A 613 -4.91 -8.74 33.25
C ASP A 613 -5.92 -8.35 32.17
N ILE A 614 -5.84 -9.02 31.02
CA ILE A 614 -6.69 -8.82 29.84
C ILE A 614 -7.05 -10.18 29.26
N ARG A 615 -8.34 -10.45 29.08
CA ARG A 615 -8.83 -11.72 28.51
C ARG A 615 -9.96 -11.51 27.54
N VAL A 616 -10.09 -12.42 26.58
CA VAL A 616 -11.31 -12.54 25.77
C VAL A 616 -12.47 -12.92 26.69
N LEU A 617 -13.57 -12.18 26.63
CA LEU A 617 -14.76 -12.47 27.41
C LEU A 617 -15.37 -13.82 26.98
N GLU A 618 -15.50 -14.75 27.92
CA GLU A 618 -16.37 -15.93 27.80
C GLU A 618 -17.83 -15.46 27.95
N GLU A 619 -18.65 -15.62 26.90
CA GLU A 619 -20.11 -15.42 26.99
C GLU A 619 -20.82 -16.72 27.39
#